data_AF-T2IUG9-F1
#
_entry.id   AF-T2IUG9-F1
#
_cell.length_a   1.000
_cell.length_b   1.000
_cell.length_c   1.000
_cell.angle_alpha   90.00
_cell.angle_beta   90.00
_cell.angle_gamma   90.00
#
_symmetry.space_group_name_H-M   'P 1'
#
loop_
_entity.id
_entity.type
_entity.pdbx_description
1 polymer ?
#
loop_
_entity_poly.entity_id
_entity_poly.type
_entity_poly.pdbx_seq_one_letter_code
_entity_poly.pdbx_strand_id
1 'polypeptide(L)'
;MFLSETVDRVELIYTRFVSLISSRPVVQTLAPLTIQGLETEDDEIFRLISSEGKLGVERSKVTQNMSSFPQDMIFEQDPVQILDALLPLYVNNQLLRSLQESAASELAARMTAMSNASDNAGQLIGTLTLSYNKARQAAITQQLMEVVAGANAL
;
A
#
# COMPACT_ATOMS: atom_id res chain seq x y z
N MET A 1 24.65 8.72 15.44
CA MET A 1 23.58 9.08 16.40
C MET A 1 23.36 7.98 17.42
N PHE A 2 22.97 6.76 17.02
CA PHE A 2 22.87 5.65 17.99
C PHE A 2 24.25 5.23 18.53
N LEU A 3 25.23 5.00 17.64
CA LEU A 3 26.63 4.70 18.03
C LEU A 3 27.36 5.86 18.75
N SER A 4 26.80 7.07 18.70
CA SER A 4 27.36 8.25 19.37
C SER A 4 26.66 8.53 20.70
N GLU A 5 25.81 7.62 21.19
CA GLU A 5 25.04 7.72 22.44
C GLU A 5 24.18 8.99 22.54
N THR A 6 23.86 9.62 21.41
CA THR A 6 23.00 10.81 21.38
C THR A 6 21.52 10.43 21.32
N VAL A 7 21.21 9.17 21.01
CA VAL A 7 19.86 8.64 20.84
C VAL A 7 19.81 7.24 21.43
N ASP A 8 18.93 7.02 22.41
CA ASP A 8 18.81 5.74 23.13
C ASP A 8 17.80 4.78 22.47
N ARG A 9 16.84 5.31 21.70
CA ARG A 9 15.78 4.53 21.07
C ARG A 9 15.47 5.03 19.66
N VAL A 10 15.39 4.10 18.72
CA VAL A 10 14.98 4.37 17.34
C VAL A 10 13.71 3.58 17.07
N GLU A 11 12.62 4.31 16.82
CA GLU A 11 11.34 3.74 16.41
C GLU A 11 11.07 4.13 14.96
N LEU A 12 10.57 3.17 14.19
CA LEU A 12 10.11 3.34 12.84
C LEU A 12 8.59 3.20 12.80
N ILE A 13 7.93 4.25 12.33
CA ILE A 13 6.50 4.23 12.06
C ILE A 13 6.33 4.04 10.57
N TYR A 14 5.66 2.96 10.17
CA TYR A 14 5.40 2.68 8.76
C TYR A 14 4.04 2.02 8.58
N THR A 15 3.49 2.08 7.37
CA THR A 15 2.23 1.40 7.07
C THR A 15 2.49 -0.03 6.66
N ARG A 16 2.06 -0.97 7.50
CA ARG A 16 2.09 -2.39 7.19
C ARG A 16 0.99 -2.70 6.17
N PHE A 17 1.38 -3.35 5.09
CA PHE A 17 0.44 -3.76 4.05
C PHE A 17 -0.43 -4.92 4.57
N VAL A 18 -1.74 -4.67 4.73
CA VAL A 18 -2.67 -5.73 5.15
C VAL A 18 -3.36 -6.38 3.94
N SER A 19 -4.02 -5.55 3.14
CA SER A 19 -4.70 -5.91 1.90
C SER A 19 -4.76 -4.66 0.99
N LEU A 20 -5.37 -4.80 -0.19
CA LEU A 20 -5.56 -3.67 -1.10
C LEU A 20 -6.45 -2.55 -0.51
N ILE A 21 -7.32 -2.91 0.44
CA ILE A 21 -8.33 -2.00 1.01
C ILE A 21 -7.93 -1.55 2.41
N SER A 22 -7.07 -2.31 3.10
CA SER A 22 -6.65 -2.03 4.46
C SER A 22 -5.13 -2.04 4.58
N SER A 23 -4.58 -0.94 5.08
CA SER A 23 -3.24 -0.86 5.64
C SER A 23 -3.35 -0.44 7.10
N ARG A 24 -2.39 -0.84 7.94
CA ARG A 24 -2.37 -0.46 9.36
C ARG A 24 -1.03 0.20 9.68
N PRO A 25 -1.00 1.40 10.27
CA PRO A 25 0.24 1.97 10.77
C PRO A 25 0.74 1.14 11.95
N VAL A 26 2.00 0.76 11.92
CA VAL A 26 2.66 -0.01 12.97
C VAL A 26 3.90 0.75 13.42
N VAL A 27 4.15 0.73 14.73
CA VAL A 27 5.38 1.26 15.32
C VAL A 27 6.29 0.08 15.60
N GLN A 28 7.45 0.05 14.96
CA GLN A 28 8.47 -0.96 15.17
C GLN A 28 9.71 -0.33 15.80
N THR A 29 10.23 -0.91 16.87
CA THR A 29 11.52 -0.50 17.44
C THR A 29 12.66 -1.08 16.60
N LEU A 30 13.52 -0.24 16.00
CA LEU A 30 14.71 -0.65 15.26
C LEU A 30 15.94 -0.78 16.17
N ALA A 31 16.03 0.06 17.20
CA ALA A 31 17.09 -0.01 18.22
C ALA A 31 16.54 0.45 19.59
N PRO A 32 16.95 -0.17 20.71
CA PRO A 32 17.87 -1.31 20.83
C PRO A 32 17.27 -2.63 20.32
N LEU A 33 18.12 -3.51 19.77
CA LEU A 33 17.71 -4.82 19.29
C LEU A 33 17.45 -5.75 20.47
N THR A 34 16.19 -6.09 20.70
CA THR A 34 15.80 -7.09 21.72
C THR A 34 15.76 -8.48 21.10
N ILE A 35 16.29 -9.48 21.81
CA ILE A 35 16.31 -10.90 21.38
C ILE A 35 14.88 -11.40 21.09
N GLN A 36 13.89 -10.89 21.83
CA GLN A 36 12.46 -11.16 21.64
C GLN A 36 11.87 -10.68 20.31
N GLY A 37 12.57 -9.80 19.58
CA GLY A 37 12.15 -9.29 18.27
C GLY A 37 12.92 -9.90 17.08
N LEU A 38 13.86 -10.81 17.36
CA LEU A 38 14.58 -11.62 16.37
C LEU A 38 13.85 -12.94 16.07
N GLU A 39 12.74 -13.20 16.77
CA GLU A 39 11.89 -14.35 16.50
C GLU A 39 11.26 -14.22 15.12
N THR A 40 11.16 -15.35 14.42
CA THR A 40 10.41 -15.52 13.16
C THR A 40 8.91 -15.36 13.40
N GLU A 41 8.46 -14.21 13.91
CA GLU A 41 7.06 -13.85 13.81
C GLU A 41 6.76 -13.47 12.35
N ASP A 42 6.51 -14.54 11.58
CA ASP A 42 5.87 -14.55 10.28
C ASP A 42 6.48 -13.59 9.25
N ASP A 43 7.54 -14.04 8.56
CA ASP A 43 7.86 -13.52 7.24
C ASP A 43 6.67 -13.83 6.30
N GLU A 44 5.72 -12.90 6.27
CA GLU A 44 4.58 -12.91 5.37
C GLU A 44 5.01 -12.39 4.01
N ILE A 45 5.05 -13.25 3.00
CA ILE A 45 5.19 -12.82 1.61
C ILE A 45 3.79 -12.60 1.04
N PHE A 46 3.54 -11.39 0.56
CA PHE A 46 2.31 -11.03 -0.14
C PHE A 46 2.46 -11.32 -1.63
N ARG A 47 1.46 -11.99 -2.21
CA ARG A 47 1.35 -12.16 -3.67
C ARG A 47 0.03 -11.57 -4.14
N LEU A 48 0.11 -10.74 -5.19
CA LEU A 48 -1.06 -10.28 -5.91
C LEU A 48 -1.57 -11.42 -6.78
N ILE A 49 -2.82 -11.81 -6.58
CA ILE A 49 -3.49 -12.81 -7.39
C ILE A 49 -4.73 -12.20 -8.03
N SER A 50 -5.15 -12.74 -9.18
CA SER A 50 -6.46 -12.44 -9.75
C SER A 50 -7.38 -13.59 -9.38
N SER A 51 -8.36 -13.33 -8.50
CA SER A 51 -9.40 -14.29 -8.15
C SER A 51 -10.73 -13.76 -8.66
N GLU A 52 -11.46 -14.55 -9.45
CA GLU A 52 -12.79 -14.20 -9.99
C GLU A 52 -12.86 -12.84 -10.72
N GLY A 53 -11.79 -12.44 -11.41
CA GLY A 53 -11.72 -11.17 -12.13
C GLY A 53 -11.49 -9.94 -11.24
N LYS A 54 -11.23 -10.12 -9.94
CA LYS A 54 -10.83 -9.06 -9.01
C LYS A 54 -9.39 -9.30 -8.53
N LEU A 55 -8.66 -8.20 -8.36
CA LEU A 55 -7.34 -8.23 -7.73
C LEU A 55 -7.49 -8.57 -6.24
N GLY A 56 -6.86 -9.67 -5.82
CA GLY A 56 -6.79 -10.14 -4.44
C GLY A 56 -5.34 -10.22 -3.94
N VAL A 57 -5.19 -10.37 -2.63
CA VAL A 57 -3.89 -10.54 -1.98
C VAL A 57 -3.94 -11.84 -1.20
N GLU A 58 -3.04 -12.76 -1.53
CA GLU A 58 -2.78 -13.94 -0.71
C GLU A 58 -1.50 -13.77 0.08
N ARG A 59 -1.53 -14.28 1.31
CA ARG A 59 -0.41 -14.28 2.24
C ARG A 59 0.08 -15.70 2.38
N SER A 60 1.36 -15.91 2.08
CA SER A 60 2.03 -17.15 2.40
C SER A 60 2.98 -16.87 3.55
N LYS A 61 2.75 -17.56 4.68
CA LYS A 61 3.72 -17.61 5.78
C LYS A 61 4.88 -18.47 5.33
N VAL A 62 6.08 -17.90 5.28
CA VAL A 62 7.29 -18.66 4.99
C VAL A 62 7.85 -19.19 6.30
N THR A 63 7.60 -20.47 6.60
CA THR A 63 8.28 -21.14 7.70
C THR A 63 9.72 -21.44 7.29
N GLN A 64 10.66 -20.64 7.77
CA GLN A 64 12.09 -20.96 7.69
C GLN A 64 12.36 -22.14 8.63
N ASN A 65 12.69 -23.32 8.09
CA ASN A 65 13.15 -24.44 8.91
C ASN A 65 14.58 -24.11 9.37
N MET A 66 14.71 -23.71 10.64
CA MET A 66 16.02 -23.46 11.26
C MET A 66 16.77 -24.80 11.37
N SER A 67 17.65 -25.08 10.41
CA SER A 67 18.57 -26.22 10.53
C SER A 67 19.58 -25.91 11.64
N SER A 68 19.72 -26.82 12.61
CA SER A 68 20.80 -26.72 13.60
C SER A 68 22.14 -26.59 12.88
N PHE A 69 23.03 -25.76 13.43
CA PHE A 69 24.41 -25.70 12.97
C PHE A 69 25.04 -27.11 13.07
N PRO A 70 25.90 -27.50 12.12
CA PRO A 70 26.69 -28.73 12.22
C PRO A 70 27.53 -28.71 13.50
N GLN A 71 27.66 -29.84 14.19
CA GLN A 71 28.46 -29.91 15.43
C GLN A 71 29.95 -29.61 15.18
N ASP A 72 30.44 -29.90 13.99
CA ASP A 72 31.84 -29.65 13.58
C ASP A 72 32.05 -28.25 12.98
N MET A 73 31.13 -27.31 13.21
CA MET A 73 31.23 -25.95 12.69
C MET A 73 32.31 -25.17 13.44
N ILE A 74 33.34 -24.76 12.71
CA ILE A 74 34.42 -23.92 13.22
C ILE A 74 34.19 -22.49 12.74
N PHE A 75 34.22 -21.54 13.67
CA PHE A 75 34.13 -20.12 13.38
C PHE A 75 35.54 -19.54 13.25
N GLU A 76 35.76 -18.81 12.15
CA GLU A 76 37.06 -18.15 11.89
C GLU A 76 37.26 -16.90 12.78
N GLN A 77 36.17 -16.28 13.23
CA GLN A 77 36.19 -15.04 14.01
C GLN A 77 35.50 -15.25 15.36
N ASP A 78 35.79 -14.36 16.32
CA ASP A 78 35.12 -14.36 17.61
C ASP A 78 33.61 -14.07 17.45
N PRO A 79 32.70 -14.71 18.21
CA PRO A 79 31.26 -14.51 18.05
C PRO A 79 30.82 -13.05 18.12
N VAL A 80 31.49 -12.23 18.93
CA VAL A 80 31.21 -10.79 19.04
C VAL A 80 31.45 -10.08 17.71
N GLN A 81 32.56 -10.38 17.03
CA GLN A 81 32.89 -9.77 15.74
C GLN A 81 31.91 -10.19 14.64
N ILE A 82 31.44 -11.44 14.69
CA ILE A 82 30.43 -11.95 13.75
C ILE A 82 29.12 -11.19 13.95
N LEU A 83 28.68 -11.02 15.19
CA LEU A 83 27.48 -10.28 15.53
C LEU A 83 27.59 -8.81 15.12
N ASP A 84 28.71 -8.15 15.40
CA ASP A 84 28.95 -6.75 15.01
C ASP A 84 28.85 -6.53 13.49
N ALA A 85 29.25 -7.52 12.69
CA ALA A 85 29.09 -7.46 11.23
C ALA A 85 27.65 -7.78 10.77
N LEU A 86 26.93 -8.64 11.51
CA LEU A 86 25.62 -9.13 11.11
C LEU A 86 24.47 -8.18 11.52
N LEU A 87 24.57 -7.51 12.66
CA LEU A 87 23.54 -6.59 13.16
C LEU A 87 23.24 -5.44 12.17
N PRO A 88 24.22 -4.77 11.54
CA PRO A 88 23.96 -3.76 10.53
C PRO A 88 23.21 -4.30 9.30
N LEU A 89 23.55 -5.53 8.86
CA LEU A 89 22.87 -6.17 7.73
C LEU A 89 21.41 -6.49 8.08
N TYR A 90 21.15 -6.94 9.30
CA TYR A 90 19.79 -7.19 9.77
C TYR A 90 18.95 -5.90 9.79
N VAL A 91 19.46 -4.82 10.40
CA VAL A 91 18.76 -3.53 10.47
C VAL A 91 18.50 -2.97 9.07
N ASN A 92 19.47 -3.07 8.15
CA ASN A 92 19.29 -2.62 6.77
C ASN A 92 18.18 -3.40 6.04
N ASN A 93 18.13 -4.72 6.22
CA ASN A 93 17.06 -5.54 5.64
C ASN A 93 15.69 -5.19 6.24
N GLN A 94 15.60 -4.97 7.56
CA GLN A 94 14.35 -4.58 8.19
C GLN A 94 13.83 -3.23 7.69
N LEU A 95 14.75 -2.27 7.54
CA LEU A 95 14.43 -0.96 6.98
C LEU A 95 13.95 -1.09 5.53
N LEU A 96 14.65 -1.86 4.69
CA LEU A 96 14.23 -2.08 3.31
C LEU A 96 12.83 -2.73 3.23
N ARG A 97 12.58 -3.76 4.04
CA ARG A 97 11.28 -4.44 4.14
C ARG A 97 10.16 -3.47 4.51
N SER A 98 10.37 -2.65 5.53
CA SER A 98 9.39 -1.65 5.98
C SER A 98 9.06 -0.60 4.90
N LEU A 99 10.07 -0.15 4.14
CA LEU A 99 9.88 0.79 3.03
C LEU A 99 9.06 0.15 1.90
N GLN A 100 9.33 -1.11 1.57
CA GLN A 100 8.60 -1.85 0.56
C GLN A 100 7.14 -2.09 0.97
N GLU A 101 6.87 -2.47 2.22
CA GLU A 101 5.51 -2.60 2.75
C GLU A 101 4.76 -1.26 2.74
N SER A 102 5.45 -0.17 3.06
CA SER A 102 4.87 1.18 3.02
C SER A 102 4.53 1.62 1.60
N ALA A 103 5.42 1.38 0.64
CA ALA A 103 5.18 1.69 -0.77
C ALA A 103 4.02 0.85 -1.34
N ALA A 104 3.96 -0.44 -1.01
CA ALA A 104 2.86 -1.31 -1.42
C ALA A 104 1.51 -0.82 -0.86
N SER A 105 1.48 -0.41 0.41
CA SER A 105 0.29 0.17 1.06
C SER A 105 -0.18 1.45 0.41
N GLU A 106 0.76 2.33 0.04
CA GLU A 106 0.48 3.61 -0.62
C GLU A 106 -0.12 3.39 -2.02
N LEU A 107 0.51 2.53 -2.82
CA LEU A 107 0.02 2.19 -4.16
C LEU A 107 -1.35 1.51 -4.10
N ALA A 108 -1.58 0.62 -3.14
CA ALA A 108 -2.86 -0.02 -2.93
C ALA A 108 -3.97 0.99 -2.61
N ALA A 109 -3.74 1.88 -1.63
CA ALA A 109 -4.68 2.92 -1.28
C ALA A 109 -4.97 3.85 -2.48
N ARG A 110 -3.94 4.18 -3.26
CA ARG A 110 -4.08 4.97 -4.49
C ARG A 110 -4.93 4.26 -5.54
N MET A 111 -4.72 2.97 -5.77
CA MET A 111 -5.53 2.17 -6.70
C MET A 111 -7.00 2.16 -6.29
N THR A 112 -7.31 1.93 -5.01
CA THR A 112 -8.70 1.97 -4.51
C THR A 112 -9.31 3.36 -4.66
N ALA A 113 -8.57 4.43 -4.33
CA ALA A 113 -9.04 5.79 -4.50
C ALA A 113 -9.34 6.12 -5.98
N MET A 114 -8.48 5.68 -6.91
CA MET A 114 -8.67 5.90 -8.35
C MET A 114 -9.81 5.06 -8.93
N SER A 115 -10.02 3.83 -8.44
CA SER A 115 -11.20 3.01 -8.80
C SER A 115 -12.48 3.73 -8.38
N ASN A 116 -12.56 4.18 -7.13
CA ASN A 116 -13.73 4.91 -6.63
C ASN A 116 -13.95 6.22 -7.39
N ALA A 117 -12.88 6.95 -7.73
CA ALA A 117 -12.97 8.16 -8.53
C ALA A 117 -13.51 7.89 -9.94
N SER A 118 -13.08 6.79 -10.57
CA SER A 118 -13.54 6.39 -11.90
C SER A 118 -15.03 5.99 -11.89
N ASP A 119 -15.45 5.24 -10.88
CA ASP A 119 -16.86 4.85 -10.70
C ASP A 119 -17.74 6.09 -10.46
N ASN A 120 -17.29 7.02 -9.63
CA ASN A 120 -17.98 8.30 -9.37
C ASN A 120 -18.05 9.17 -10.63
N ALA A 121 -16.98 9.22 -11.43
CA ALA A 121 -16.98 9.94 -12.70
C ALA A 121 -17.97 9.32 -13.70
N GLY A 122 -18.07 7.98 -13.76
CA GLY A 122 -19.06 7.28 -14.57
C GLY A 122 -20.51 7.65 -14.20
N GLN A 123 -20.82 7.71 -12.91
CA GLN A 123 -22.13 8.16 -12.42
C GLN A 123 -22.42 9.63 -12.79
N LEU A 124 -21.41 10.49 -12.66
CA LEU A 124 -21.52 11.92 -12.98
C LEU A 124 -21.75 12.15 -14.48
N ILE A 125 -21.04 11.41 -15.35
CA ILE A 125 -21.24 11.43 -16.80
C ILE A 125 -22.67 11.05 -17.16
N GLY A 126 -23.21 9.98 -16.55
CA GLY A 126 -24.60 9.56 -16.78
C GLY A 126 -25.60 10.66 -16.41
N THR A 127 -25.40 11.30 -15.26
CA THR A 127 -26.26 12.39 -14.77
C THR A 127 -26.19 13.63 -15.66
N LEU A 128 -24.97 14.05 -16.03
CA LEU A 128 -24.76 15.21 -16.90
C LEU A 128 -25.29 14.97 -18.32
N THR A 129 -25.17 13.74 -18.83
CA THR A 129 -25.72 13.38 -20.16
C THR A 129 -27.23 13.50 -20.17
N LEU A 130 -27.91 13.06 -19.11
CA LEU A 130 -29.35 13.23 -18.97
C LEU A 130 -29.74 14.72 -18.93
N SER A 131 -29.04 15.52 -18.12
CA SER A 131 -29.27 16.96 -17.99
C SER A 131 -29.05 17.69 -19.32
N TYR A 132 -27.95 17.38 -20.01
CA TYR A 132 -27.61 17.93 -21.32
C TYR A 132 -28.70 17.64 -22.35
N ASN A 133 -29.19 16.41 -22.44
CA ASN A 133 -30.25 16.06 -23.39
C ASN A 133 -31.56 16.78 -23.09
N LYS A 134 -31.92 16.93 -21.80
CA LYS A 134 -33.11 17.70 -21.39
C LYS A 134 -32.96 19.17 -21.77
N ALA A 135 -31.82 19.80 -21.45
CA ALA A 135 -31.55 21.19 -21.81
C ALA A 135 -31.54 21.40 -23.33
N ARG A 136 -30.95 20.46 -24.09
CA ARG A 136 -30.95 20.48 -25.55
C ARG A 136 -32.36 20.44 -26.12
N GLN A 137 -33.21 19.55 -25.62
CA GLN A 137 -34.60 19.46 -26.06
C GLN A 137 -35.38 20.75 -25.73
N ALA A 138 -35.22 21.27 -24.51
CA ALA A 138 -35.84 22.53 -24.10
C ALA A 138 -35.42 23.72 -24.99
N ALA A 139 -34.12 23.81 -25.34
CA ALA A 139 -33.61 24.83 -26.25
C ALA A 139 -34.19 24.70 -27.66
N ILE A 140 -34.27 23.49 -28.21
CA ILE A 140 -34.91 23.24 -29.53
C ILE A 140 -36.38 23.65 -29.50
N THR A 141 -37.12 23.27 -28.45
CA THR A 141 -38.53 23.64 -28.33
C THR A 141 -38.71 25.16 -28.21
N GLN A 142 -37.84 25.84 -27.45
CA GLN A 142 -37.87 27.29 -27.31
C GLN A 142 -37.64 27.98 -28.67
N GLN A 143 -36.62 27.55 -29.42
CA GLN A 143 -36.33 28.09 -30.75
C GLN A 143 -37.51 27.88 -31.72
N LEU A 144 -38.14 26.71 -31.71
CA LEU A 144 -39.31 26.45 -32.54
C LEU A 144 -40.50 27.34 -32.16
N MET A 145 -40.74 27.53 -30.86
CA MET A 145 -41.80 28.42 -30.38
C MET A 145 -41.57 29.87 -30.79
N GLU A 146 -40.33 30.36 -30.73
CA GLU A 146 -39.94 31.70 -31.20
C GLU A 146 -40.18 31.88 -32.70
N VAL A 147 -39.81 30.89 -33.52
CA VAL A 147 -40.04 30.92 -34.98
C VAL A 147 -41.53 30.95 -35.31
N VAL A 148 -42.35 30.11 -34.66
CA VAL A 148 -43.80 30.06 -34.90
C VAL A 148 -44.49 31.34 -34.43
N ALA A 149 -44.12 31.87 -33.27
CA ALA A 149 -44.67 33.13 -32.76
C ALA A 149 -44.33 34.32 -33.67
N GLY A 150 -43.09 34.38 -34.18
CA GLY A 150 -42.68 35.40 -35.15
C GLY A 150 -43.41 35.30 -36.49
N ALA A 151 -43.65 34.08 -36.98
CA ALA A 151 -44.39 33.85 -38.22
C ALA A 151 -45.88 34.27 -38.12
N ASN A 152 -46.52 34.10 -36.96
CA ASN A 152 -47.92 34.51 -36.73
C ASN A 152 -48.09 36.01 -36.46
N ALA A 153 -47.00 36.75 -36.22
CA ALA A 153 -47.02 38.19 -35.95
C ALA A 153 -46.87 39.06 -37.22
N LEU A 154 -46.60 38.44 -38.38
CA LEU A 154 -46.57 39.03 -39.72
C LEU A 154 -47.90 38.81 -40.45
#